data_AF-A0A537C7Y0-F1
#
_entry.id   AF-A0A537C7Y0-F1
#
_cell.length_a   1.000
_cell.length_b   1.000
_cell.length_c   1.000
_cell.angle_alpha   90.00
_cell.angle_beta   90.00
_cell.angle_gamma   90.00
#
_symmetry.space_group_name_H-M   'P 1'
#
loop_
_entity.id
_entity.type
_entity.pdbx_description
1 polymer ?
#
loop_
_entity_poly.entity_id
_entity_poly.type
_entity_poly.pdbx_seq_one_letter_code
_entity_poly.pdbx_strand_id
1 'polypeptide(L)'
;MSATSRLSAILATLSLLAGCSAVRLAYDHADTWLRWHAGNYLDVHGEQAGELDERIDAFHDWHRATALPKYARLCEEAARRLGGGLSREDIVWGYDSLMAQAREGLRAAAERIAPLLDRLSPEQVRHMEKRFAEDNRKFARENLRGSEAERRKRRATRTV
;
A
#
# COMPACT_ATOMS: atom_id res chain seq x y z
N MET A 1 -29.83 -8.94 -33.69
CA MET A 1 -29.19 -9.12 -32.36
C MET A 1 -30.28 -9.06 -31.30
N SER A 2 -30.54 -10.15 -30.59
CA SER A 2 -31.53 -10.17 -29.51
C SER A 2 -31.07 -9.27 -28.35
N ALA A 3 -32.02 -8.80 -27.53
CA ALA A 3 -31.73 -8.01 -26.34
C ALA A 3 -30.72 -8.72 -25.40
N THR A 4 -30.77 -10.06 -25.34
CA THR A 4 -29.83 -10.91 -24.61
C THR A 4 -28.40 -10.83 -25.16
N SER A 5 -28.20 -10.88 -26.49
CA SER A 5 -26.85 -10.73 -27.08
C SER A 5 -26.26 -9.34 -26.85
N ARG A 6 -27.10 -8.29 -26.80
CA ARG A 6 -26.67 -6.92 -26.46
C ARG A 6 -26.29 -6.80 -25.00
N LEU A 7 -27.05 -7.41 -24.09
CA LEU A 7 -26.76 -7.43 -22.66
C LEU A 7 -25.44 -8.17 -22.37
N SER A 8 -25.24 -9.33 -22.99
CA SER A 8 -24.01 -10.11 -22.84
C SER A 8 -22.78 -9.36 -23.38
N ALA A 9 -22.92 -8.66 -24.51
CA ALA A 9 -21.85 -7.83 -25.05
C ALA A 9 -21.51 -6.65 -24.11
N ILE A 10 -22.53 -5.97 -23.57
CA ILE A 10 -22.34 -4.87 -22.61
C ILE A 10 -21.66 -5.36 -21.33
N LEU A 11 -22.09 -6.50 -20.77
CA LEU A 11 -21.46 -7.09 -19.59
C LEU A 11 -20.00 -7.46 -19.86
N ALA A 12 -19.71 -8.12 -20.98
CA ALA A 12 -18.34 -8.48 -21.35
C ALA A 12 -17.45 -7.25 -21.51
N THR A 13 -17.96 -6.20 -22.17
CA THR A 13 -17.26 -4.92 -22.32
C THR A 13 -17.01 -4.25 -20.97
N LEU A 14 -18.00 -4.19 -20.08
CA LEU A 14 -17.85 -3.64 -18.73
C LEU A 14 -16.84 -4.43 -17.88
N SER A 15 -16.82 -5.76 -17.98
CA SER A 15 -15.84 -6.60 -17.29
C SER A 15 -14.41 -6.36 -17.79
N LEU A 16 -14.23 -6.17 -19.10
CA LEU A 16 -12.93 -5.86 -19.70
C LEU A 16 -12.46 -4.44 -19.32
N LEU A 17 -13.37 -3.46 -19.31
CA LEU A 17 -13.09 -2.09 -18.87
C LEU A 17 -12.74 -2.02 -17.37
N ALA A 18 -13.44 -2.80 -16.54
CA ALA A 18 -13.14 -2.88 -15.11
C ALA A 18 -11.75 -3.47 -14.84
N GLY A 19 -11.33 -4.50 -15.57
CA GLY A 19 -10.03 -5.17 -15.37
C GLY A 19 -8.82 -4.28 -15.67
N CYS A 20 -8.85 -3.51 -16.76
CA CYS A 20 -7.73 -2.63 -17.14
C CYS A 20 -7.73 -1.29 -16.38
N SER A 21 -8.87 -0.88 -15.83
CA SER A 21 -9.02 0.44 -15.20
C SER A 21 -9.04 0.39 -13.68
N ALA A 22 -9.29 -0.77 -13.05
CA ALA A 22 -9.40 -0.89 -11.60
C ALA A 22 -8.11 -0.48 -10.87
N VAL A 23 -6.94 -0.91 -11.35
CA VAL A 23 -5.65 -0.56 -10.74
C VAL A 23 -5.40 0.94 -10.83
N ARG A 24 -5.69 1.53 -11.99
CA ARG A 24 -5.56 2.97 -12.22
C ARG A 24 -6.52 3.76 -11.33
N LEU A 25 -7.79 3.36 -11.29
CA LEU A 25 -8.81 3.98 -10.46
C LEU A 25 -8.45 3.90 -8.98
N ALA A 26 -8.04 2.73 -8.50
CA ALA A 26 -7.62 2.53 -7.12
C ALA A 26 -6.42 3.41 -6.76
N TYR A 27 -5.44 3.53 -7.66
CA TYR A 27 -4.25 4.36 -7.44
C TYR A 27 -4.55 5.86 -7.51
N ASP A 28 -5.37 6.29 -8.48
CA ASP A 28 -5.76 7.69 -8.67
C ASP A 28 -6.64 8.21 -7.49
N HIS A 29 -7.21 7.31 -6.69
CA HIS A 29 -7.94 7.63 -5.45
C HIS A 29 -7.25 7.16 -4.16
N ALA A 30 -6.00 6.68 -4.25
CA ALA A 30 -5.26 6.18 -3.10
C ALA A 30 -4.91 7.28 -2.08
N ASP A 31 -4.79 8.52 -2.56
CA ASP A 31 -4.59 9.74 -1.78
C ASP A 31 -5.72 9.94 -0.76
N THR A 32 -6.98 9.74 -1.17
CA THR A 32 -8.16 9.92 -0.31
C THR A 32 -8.12 8.93 0.85
N TRP A 33 -7.81 7.67 0.54
CA TRP A 33 -7.61 6.64 1.57
C TRP A 33 -6.44 7.00 2.50
N LEU A 34 -5.32 7.48 1.93
CA LEU A 34 -4.13 7.82 2.69
C LEU A 34 -4.37 9.01 3.63
N ARG A 35 -5.09 10.05 3.18
CA ARG A 35 -5.49 11.21 3.99
C ARG A 35 -6.36 10.78 5.17
N TRP A 36 -7.39 9.98 4.90
CA TRP A 36 -8.25 9.43 5.95
C TRP A 36 -7.45 8.57 6.95
N HIS A 37 -6.58 7.70 6.44
CA HIS A 37 -5.78 6.80 7.26
C HIS A 37 -4.79 7.58 8.14
N ALA A 38 -4.04 8.52 7.56
CA ALA A 38 -3.10 9.37 8.28
C ALA A 38 -3.82 10.26 9.30
N GLY A 39 -4.94 10.87 8.94
CA GLY A 39 -5.76 11.67 9.85
C GLY A 39 -6.22 10.89 11.08
N ASN A 40 -6.58 9.61 10.93
CA ASN A 40 -6.98 8.76 12.07
C ASN A 40 -5.84 8.49 13.07
N TYR A 41 -4.58 8.56 12.64
CA TYR A 41 -3.43 8.44 13.54
C TYR A 41 -3.02 9.81 14.11
N LEU A 42 -2.93 10.84 13.27
CA LEU A 42 -2.33 12.12 13.65
C LEU A 42 -3.31 13.06 14.35
N ASP A 43 -4.62 12.88 14.16
CA ASP A 43 -5.68 13.75 14.70
C ASP A 43 -5.45 15.24 14.37
N VAL A 44 -5.14 15.51 13.10
CA VAL A 44 -4.86 16.87 12.60
C VAL A 44 -6.13 17.59 12.15
N HIS A 45 -6.19 18.90 12.42
CA HIS A 45 -7.31 19.77 12.06
C HIS A 45 -6.82 21.13 11.55
N GLY A 46 -7.69 21.88 10.89
CA GLY A 46 -7.39 23.24 10.43
C GLY A 46 -6.15 23.28 9.51
N GLU A 47 -5.20 24.15 9.84
CA GLU A 47 -3.96 24.34 9.07
C GLU A 47 -3.14 23.05 8.95
N GLN A 48 -3.03 22.25 10.02
CA GLN A 48 -2.28 20.97 9.97
C GLN A 48 -2.93 19.95 9.02
N ALA A 49 -4.26 19.96 8.88
CA ALA A 49 -4.94 19.08 7.94
C ALA A 49 -4.68 19.51 6.48
N GLY A 50 -4.69 20.83 6.20
CA GLY A 50 -4.31 21.36 4.89
C GLY A 50 -2.87 21.01 4.53
N GLU A 51 -1.94 21.16 5.47
CA GLU A 51 -0.55 20.76 5.23
C GLU A 51 -0.40 19.25 5.02
N LEU A 52 -1.09 18.40 5.79
CA LEU A 52 -1.07 16.94 5.58
C LEU A 52 -1.47 16.57 4.16
N ASP A 53 -2.52 17.21 3.64
CA ASP A 53 -3.00 17.01 2.28
C ASP A 53 -1.93 17.39 1.24
N GLU A 54 -1.31 18.56 1.39
CA GLU A 54 -0.21 18.99 0.50
C GLU A 54 1.00 18.04 0.54
N ARG A 55 1.36 17.52 1.73
CA ARG A 55 2.46 16.53 1.86
C ARG A 55 2.12 15.21 1.19
N ILE A 56 0.86 14.77 1.29
CA ILE A 56 0.37 13.55 0.64
C ILE A 56 0.40 13.71 -0.88
N ASP A 57 -0.03 14.86 -1.41
CA ASP A 57 0.02 15.16 -2.84
C ASP A 57 1.46 15.16 -3.35
N ALA A 58 2.36 15.85 -2.66
CA ALA A 58 3.78 15.86 -2.99
C ALA A 58 4.44 14.47 -2.90
N PHE A 59 3.94 13.58 -2.04
CA PHE A 59 4.38 12.19 -1.99
C PHE A 59 3.82 11.38 -3.16
N HIS A 60 2.54 11.53 -3.49
CA HIS A 60 1.89 10.83 -4.60
C HIS A 60 2.51 11.18 -5.95
N ASP A 61 2.81 12.46 -6.17
CA ASP A 61 3.50 12.95 -7.37
C ASP A 61 4.89 12.34 -7.51
N TRP A 62 5.66 12.34 -6.43
CA TRP A 62 6.97 11.70 -6.41
C TRP A 62 6.87 10.19 -6.65
N HIS A 63 5.91 9.53 -6.01
CA HIS A 63 5.70 8.09 -6.15
C HIS A 63 5.34 7.74 -7.60
N ARG A 64 4.49 8.54 -8.24
CA ARG A 64 4.12 8.40 -9.66
C ARG A 64 5.31 8.63 -10.59
N ALA A 65 6.07 9.70 -10.39
CA ALA A 65 7.17 10.09 -11.27
C ALA A 65 8.44 9.25 -11.09
N THR A 66 8.68 8.72 -9.88
CA THR A 66 9.96 8.09 -9.49
C THR A 66 9.81 6.63 -9.09
N ALA A 67 8.90 6.32 -8.16
CA ALA A 67 8.78 4.97 -7.61
C ALA A 67 8.11 3.99 -8.59
N LEU A 68 6.97 4.36 -9.18
CA LEU A 68 6.24 3.49 -10.11
C LEU A 68 7.07 3.03 -11.31
N PRO A 69 7.87 3.87 -11.99
CA PRO A 69 8.76 3.42 -13.05
C PRO A 69 9.81 2.39 -12.58
N LYS A 70 10.28 2.49 -11.34
CA LYS A 70 11.18 1.48 -10.75
C LYS A 70 10.44 0.18 -10.52
N TYR A 71 9.21 0.22 -10.02
CA TYR A 71 8.40 -0.97 -9.78
C TYR A 71 8.09 -1.69 -11.09
N ALA A 72 7.77 -0.95 -12.15
CA ALA A 72 7.57 -1.51 -13.49
C ALA A 72 8.80 -2.29 -13.98
N ARG A 73 9.99 -1.70 -13.88
CA ARG A 73 11.26 -2.38 -14.22
C ARG A 73 11.52 -3.63 -13.37
N LEU A 74 11.20 -3.59 -12.08
CA LEU A 74 11.33 -4.76 -11.21
C LEU A 74 10.37 -5.88 -11.60
N CYS A 75 9.13 -5.54 -11.99
CA CYS A 75 8.16 -6.51 -12.49
C CYS A 75 8.62 -7.14 -13.82
N GLU A 76 9.18 -6.35 -14.74
CA GLU A 76 9.74 -6.84 -16.00
C GLU A 76 10.91 -7.80 -15.76
N GLU A 77 11.82 -7.43 -14.86
CA GLU A 77 12.95 -8.27 -14.47
C GLU A 77 12.49 -9.56 -13.77
N ALA A 78 11.48 -9.48 -12.91
CA ALA A 78 10.88 -10.65 -12.28
C ALA A 78 10.27 -11.58 -13.34
N ALA A 79 9.51 -11.05 -14.30
CA ALA A 79 8.93 -11.85 -15.39
C ALA A 79 10.02 -12.57 -16.21
N ARG A 80 11.14 -11.89 -16.48
CA ARG A 80 12.28 -12.48 -17.20
C ARG A 80 12.95 -13.60 -16.42
N ARG A 81 13.19 -13.41 -15.11
CA ARG A 81 13.80 -14.42 -14.24
C ARG A 81 12.92 -15.67 -14.11
N LEU A 82 11.63 -15.45 -13.90
CA LEU A 82 10.67 -16.53 -13.67
C LEU A 82 10.33 -17.33 -14.94
N GLY A 83 10.64 -16.81 -16.13
CA GLY A 83 10.37 -17.49 -17.41
C GLY A 83 11.06 -18.84 -17.55
N GLY A 84 12.16 -19.09 -16.83
CA GLY A 84 12.87 -20.38 -16.81
C GLY A 84 12.50 -21.32 -15.66
N GLY A 85 11.55 -20.92 -14.80
CA GLY A 85 11.26 -21.57 -13.53
C GLY A 85 11.79 -20.77 -12.33
N LEU A 86 11.15 -20.94 -11.17
CA LEU A 86 11.48 -20.20 -9.94
C LEU A 86 12.65 -20.85 -9.20
N SER A 87 13.75 -20.10 -9.02
CA SER A 87 14.87 -20.53 -8.18
C SER A 87 14.81 -19.92 -6.76
N ARG A 88 15.64 -20.44 -5.84
CA ARG A 88 15.79 -19.83 -4.50
C ARG A 88 16.38 -18.43 -4.59
N GLU A 89 17.35 -18.25 -5.48
CA GLU A 89 18.05 -16.99 -5.72
C GLU A 89 17.08 -15.93 -6.24
N ASP A 90 16.10 -16.31 -7.06
CA ASP A 90 15.04 -15.41 -7.53
C ASP A 90 14.14 -14.93 -6.38
N ILE A 91 13.82 -15.80 -5.42
CA ILE A 91 13.03 -15.44 -4.24
C ILE A 91 13.80 -14.43 -3.38
N VAL A 92 15.09 -14.67 -3.15
CA VAL A 92 15.95 -13.77 -2.36
C VAL A 92 16.05 -12.41 -3.05
N TRP A 93 16.38 -12.41 -4.35
CA TRP A 93 16.46 -11.19 -5.15
C TRP A 93 15.13 -10.41 -5.14
N GLY A 94 13.99 -11.10 -5.28
CA GLY A 94 12.67 -10.47 -5.29
C GLY A 94 12.35 -9.81 -3.96
N TYR A 95 12.60 -10.50 -2.84
CA TYR A 95 12.41 -9.95 -1.50
C TYR A 95 13.30 -8.72 -1.26
N ASP A 96 14.60 -8.82 -1.56
CA ASP A 96 15.54 -7.72 -1.35
C ASP A 96 15.19 -6.50 -2.21
N SER A 97 14.77 -6.73 -3.46
CA SER A 97 14.33 -5.67 -4.37
C SER A 97 13.08 -4.97 -3.86
N LEU A 98 12.08 -5.71 -3.40
CA LEU A 98 10.87 -5.15 -2.80
C LEU A 98 11.18 -4.36 -1.53
N MET A 99 12.04 -4.90 -0.65
CA MET A 99 12.43 -4.21 0.58
C MET A 99 13.24 -2.94 0.31
N ALA A 100 14.07 -2.92 -0.74
CA ALA A 100 14.77 -1.71 -1.17
C ALA A 100 13.78 -0.61 -1.59
N GLN A 101 12.76 -0.96 -2.40
CA GLN A 101 11.72 -0.02 -2.80
C GLN A 101 10.87 0.48 -1.63
N ALA A 102 10.49 -0.41 -0.71
CA ALA A 102 9.74 -0.05 0.49
C ALA A 102 10.53 0.94 1.37
N ARG A 103 11.83 0.72 1.56
CA ARG A 103 12.69 1.65 2.32
C ARG A 103 12.80 3.01 1.64
N GLU A 104 12.96 3.04 0.32
CA GLU A 104 12.99 4.30 -0.42
C GLU A 104 11.67 5.07 -0.30
N GLY A 105 10.54 4.38 -0.50
CA GLY A 105 9.21 4.97 -0.36
C GLY A 105 8.95 5.51 1.05
N LEU A 106 9.27 4.74 2.09
CA LEU A 106 9.15 5.18 3.48
C LEU A 106 10.03 6.38 3.79
N ARG A 107 11.26 6.41 3.25
CA ARG A 107 12.15 7.56 3.42
C ARG A 107 11.58 8.82 2.75
N ALA A 108 11.12 8.71 1.52
CA ALA A 108 10.53 9.82 0.77
C ALA A 108 9.25 10.36 1.46
N ALA A 109 8.44 9.48 2.03
CA ALA A 109 7.28 9.86 2.85
C ALA A 109 7.71 10.56 4.14
N ALA A 110 8.67 9.98 4.88
CA ALA A 110 9.17 10.52 6.14
C ALA A 110 9.76 11.92 5.97
N GLU A 111 10.59 12.14 4.94
CA GLU A 111 11.18 13.45 4.65
C GLU A 111 10.12 14.54 4.38
N ARG A 112 8.98 14.17 3.79
CA ARG A 112 7.88 15.10 3.49
C ARG A 112 7.04 15.43 4.72
N ILE A 113 6.73 14.43 5.54
CA ILE A 113 5.82 14.58 6.69
C ILE A 113 6.54 15.05 7.96
N ALA A 114 7.86 14.93 8.06
CA ALA A 114 8.63 15.27 9.25
C ALA A 114 8.34 16.68 9.82
N PRO A 115 8.22 17.77 9.02
CA PRO A 115 7.90 19.10 9.56
C PRO A 115 6.51 19.21 10.21
N LEU A 116 5.56 18.38 9.78
CA LEU A 116 4.25 18.28 10.41
C LEU A 116 4.34 17.48 11.71
N LEU A 117 5.06 16.35 11.70
CA LEU A 117 5.24 15.52 12.89
C LEU A 117 5.95 16.24 14.03
N ASP A 118 6.89 17.13 13.73
CA ASP A 118 7.63 17.93 14.73
C ASP A 118 6.74 18.93 15.48
N ARG A 119 5.57 19.27 14.92
CA ARG A 119 4.62 20.25 15.49
C ARG A 119 3.36 19.60 16.06
N LEU A 120 3.36 18.28 16.27
CA LEU A 120 2.25 17.62 16.94
C LEU A 120 2.17 18.04 18.41
N SER A 121 0.96 18.24 18.90
CA SER A 121 0.73 18.53 20.31
C SER A 121 0.98 17.29 21.18
N PRO A 122 1.22 17.47 22.49
CA PRO A 122 1.29 16.33 23.42
C PRO A 122 0.03 15.45 23.39
N GLU A 123 -1.15 16.04 23.15
CA GLU A 123 -2.41 15.31 23.01
C GLU A 123 -2.41 14.42 21.76
N GLN A 124 -1.98 14.96 20.62
CA GLN A 124 -1.88 14.23 19.35
C GLN A 124 -0.88 13.07 19.45
N VAL A 125 0.27 13.28 20.12
CA VAL A 125 1.25 12.22 20.36
C VAL A 125 0.65 11.09 21.22
N ARG A 126 -0.05 11.43 22.30
CA ARG A 126 -0.74 10.42 23.13
C ARG A 126 -1.82 9.66 22.36
N HIS A 127 -2.54 10.36 21.47
CA HIS A 127 -3.51 9.72 20.58
C HIS A 127 -2.83 8.71 19.65
N MET A 128 -1.75 9.10 18.97
CA MET A 128 -0.95 8.21 18.11
C MET A 128 -0.46 6.97 18.86
N GLU A 129 0.13 7.15 20.04
CA GLU A 129 0.63 6.04 20.88
C GLU A 129 -0.49 5.06 21.24
N LYS A 130 -1.68 5.58 21.60
CA LYS A 130 -2.85 4.75 21.88
C LYS A 130 -3.27 3.93 20.67
N ARG A 131 -3.33 4.55 19.48
CA ARG A 131 -3.67 3.86 18.22
C ARG A 131 -2.67 2.76 17.91
N PHE A 132 -1.37 3.04 18.00
CA PHE A 132 -0.33 2.02 17.82
C PHE A 132 -0.44 0.88 18.83
N ALA A 133 -0.74 1.17 20.10
CA ALA A 133 -0.93 0.13 21.11
C ALA A 133 -2.16 -0.74 20.82
N GLU A 134 -3.26 -0.16 20.34
CA GLU A 134 -4.46 -0.89 19.91
C GLU A 134 -4.15 -1.84 18.74
N ASP A 135 -3.47 -1.35 17.72
CA ASP A 135 -3.11 -2.14 16.54
C ASP A 135 -2.11 -3.25 16.87
N ASN A 136 -1.10 -2.96 17.71
CA ASN A 136 -0.14 -3.96 18.18
C ASN A 136 -0.85 -5.07 18.97
N ARG A 137 -1.82 -4.73 19.83
CA ARG A 137 -2.63 -5.73 20.54
C ARG A 137 -3.46 -6.55 19.56
N LYS A 138 -4.07 -5.93 18.53
CA LYS A 138 -4.84 -6.64 17.50
C LYS A 138 -3.94 -7.61 16.72
N PHE A 139 -2.80 -7.12 16.23
CA PHE A 139 -1.81 -7.92 15.52
C PHE A 139 -1.35 -9.12 16.35
N ALA A 140 -1.02 -8.91 17.63
CA ALA A 140 -0.59 -9.98 18.52
C ALA A 140 -1.67 -11.06 18.69
N ARG A 141 -2.94 -10.66 18.87
CA ARG A 141 -4.06 -11.60 18.99
C ARG A 141 -4.26 -12.43 17.71
N GLU A 142 -4.15 -11.81 16.55
CA GLU A 142 -4.42 -12.46 15.26
C GLU A 142 -3.25 -13.31 14.75
N ASN A 143 -2.00 -12.92 15.05
CA ASN A 143 -0.82 -13.45 14.38
C ASN A 143 0.20 -14.15 15.30
N LEU A 144 0.20 -13.87 16.60
CA LEU A 144 1.23 -14.36 17.52
C LEU A 144 0.76 -15.49 18.45
N ARG A 145 -0.53 -15.82 18.43
CA ARG A 145 -1.10 -16.94 19.22
C ARG A 145 -0.78 -18.31 18.60
N GLY A 146 -0.62 -19.29 19.49
CA GLY A 146 -0.37 -20.70 19.15
C GLY A 146 1.11 -21.02 18.98
N SER A 147 1.39 -22.29 18.73
CA SER A 147 2.72 -22.83 18.42
C SER A 147 3.30 -22.22 17.14
N GLU A 148 4.61 -22.34 16.96
CA GLU A 148 5.29 -21.89 15.74
C GLU A 148 4.71 -22.55 14.48
N ALA A 149 4.40 -23.84 14.54
CA ALA A 149 3.82 -24.59 13.44
C ALA A 149 2.45 -24.02 13.03
N GLU A 150 1.58 -23.72 14.00
CA GLU A 150 0.28 -23.10 13.74
C GLU A 150 0.42 -21.70 13.15
N ARG A 151 1.37 -20.90 13.66
CA ARG A 151 1.67 -19.57 13.14
C ARG A 151 2.20 -19.64 11.70
N ARG A 152 3.05 -20.61 11.38
CA ARG A 152 3.57 -20.84 10.02
C ARG A 152 2.47 -21.27 9.07
N LYS A 153 1.59 -22.19 9.49
CA LYS A 153 0.43 -22.62 8.71
C LYS A 153 -0.50 -21.43 8.41
N ARG A 154 -0.80 -20.61 9.42
CA ARG A 154 -1.62 -19.39 9.26
C ARG A 154 -1.02 -18.40 8.26
N ARG A 155 0.31 -18.17 8.33
CA ARG A 155 1.01 -17.33 7.34
C ARG A 155 0.90 -17.91 5.94
N ALA A 156 1.13 -19.21 5.77
CA ALA A 156 1.03 -19.86 4.48
C ALA A 156 -0.38 -19.75 3.88
N THR A 157 -1.44 -19.99 4.67
CA THR A 157 -2.84 -19.88 4.20
C THR A 157 -3.28 -18.44 3.89
N ARG A 158 -2.63 -17.42 4.47
CA ARG A 158 -2.96 -16.02 4.17
C ARG A 158 -2.29 -15.49 2.90
N THR A 159 -1.15 -16.09 2.53
CA THR A 159 -0.34 -15.67 1.38
C THR A 159 -0.71 -16.41 0.08
N VAL A 160 -1.55 -17.44 0.18
CA VAL A 160 -2.14 -18.20 -0.95
C VAL A 160 -3.59 -17.83 -1.08
#